data_AF-A0A139NDH9-F1
#
_entry.id   AF-A0A139NDH9-F1
#
_cell.length_a   1.000
_cell.length_b   1.000
_cell.length_c   1.000
_cell.angle_alpha   90.00
_cell.angle_beta   90.00
_cell.angle_gamma   90.00
#
_symmetry.space_group_name_H-M   'P 1'
#
loop_
_entity.id
_entity.type
_entity.pdbx_description
1 polymer ?
#
loop_
_entity_poly.entity_id
_entity_poly.type
_entity_poly.pdbx_seq_one_letter_code
_entity_poly.pdbx_strand_id
1 'polypeptide(L)' 'MDKDGTKSGFDLPMLEAVSQVVSVPIIASGGAGSSQHILEVFEKTAATGALAASIFHYGQVSISETKKAMQAAGLEVRI' A
#
# COMPACT_ATOMS: atom_id res chain seq x y z
N MET A 1 -7.60 4.04 12.09
CA MET A 1 -8.75 3.53 11.29
C MET A 1 -9.30 4.63 10.37
N ASP A 2 -8.68 5.81 10.40
CA ASP A 2 -9.17 7.09 9.88
C ASP A 2 -9.11 7.20 8.36
N LYS A 3 -8.35 6.32 7.71
CA LYS A 3 -8.17 6.29 6.25
C LYS A 3 -9.00 5.21 5.57
N ASP A 4 -9.60 4.29 6.31
CA ASP A 4 -10.29 3.16 5.69
C ASP A 4 -11.51 3.62 4.86
N GLY A 5 -11.67 3.04 3.67
CA GLY A 5 -12.72 3.43 2.71
C GLY A 5 -12.57 4.80 2.03
N THR A 6 -11.64 5.67 2.47
CA THR A 6 -11.53 7.05 1.96
C THR A 6 -10.96 7.17 0.55
N LYS A 7 -10.22 6.15 0.08
CA LYS A 7 -9.44 6.17 -1.18
C LYS A 7 -8.45 7.35 -1.26
N SER A 8 -8.06 7.94 -0.14
CA SER A 8 -7.19 9.14 -0.06
C SER A 8 -5.72 8.82 0.26
N GLY A 9 -5.33 7.55 0.21
CA GLY A 9 -4.01 7.07 0.60
C GLY A 9 -4.00 6.44 1.98
N PHE A 10 -2.92 5.74 2.30
CA PHE A 10 -2.70 5.11 3.60
C PHE A 10 -2.30 6.13 4.67
N ASP A 11 -2.41 5.74 5.93
CA ASP A 11 -1.89 6.53 7.06
C ASP A 11 -0.39 6.27 7.23
N LEU A 12 0.43 6.95 6.42
CA LEU A 12 1.88 6.77 6.42
C LEU A 12 2.54 7.14 7.75
N PRO A 13 2.18 8.26 8.43
CA PRO A 13 2.73 8.57 9.75
C PRO A 13 2.42 7.50 10.79
N MET A 14 1.21 6.94 10.79
CA MET A 14 0.87 5.82 11.67
C MET A 14 1.72 4.59 11.36
N LEU A 15 1.83 4.20 10.09
CA LEU A 15 2.60 3.03 9.66
C LEU A 15 4.09 3.16 10.05
N GLU A 16 4.66 4.34 9.87
CA GLU A 16 6.04 4.61 10.26
C GLU A 16 6.21 4.63 11.78
N ALA A 17 5.29 5.22 12.53
CA ALA A 17 5.37 5.18 14.00
C ALA A 17 5.30 3.74 14.54
N VAL A 18 4.48 2.88 13.94
CA VAL A 18 4.37 1.46 14.34
C VAL A 18 5.63 0.68 13.93
N SER A 19 6.19 0.93 12.75
CA SER A 19 7.39 0.22 12.28
C SER A 19 8.63 0.45 13.16
N GLN A 20 8.69 1.58 13.86
CA GLN A 20 9.78 1.91 14.78
C GLN A 20 9.71 1.17 16.13
N VAL A 21 8.54 0.60 16.49
CA VAL A 21 8.32 -0.01 17.82
C VAL A 21 8.06 -1.52 17.78
N VAL A 22 7.94 -2.12 16.59
CA VAL A 22 7.75 -3.56 16.43
C VAL A 22 8.78 -4.15 15.47
N SER A 23 9.14 -5.41 15.69
CA SER A 23 10.04 -6.18 14.80
C SER A 23 9.31 -7.16 13.90
N VAL A 24 7.98 -7.26 14.02
CA VAL A 24 7.17 -8.17 13.21
C VAL A 24 6.81 -7.53 11.87
N PRO A 25 6.56 -8.32 10.80
CA PRO A 25 6.08 -7.81 9.53
C PRO A 25 4.78 -7.00 9.67
N ILE A 26 4.73 -5.85 9.00
CA ILE A 26 3.57 -4.95 8.97
C ILE A 26 2.92 -4.99 7.60
N ILE A 27 1.59 -5.10 7.56
CA ILE A 27 0.78 -4.95 6.36
C ILE A 27 0.01 -3.63 6.46
N ALA A 28 0.27 -2.70 5.56
CA ALA A 28 -0.52 -1.49 5.41
C ALA A 28 -1.91 -1.83 4.87
N SER A 29 -2.96 -1.35 5.55
CA SER A 29 -4.35 -1.63 5.15
C SER A 29 -5.23 -0.41 5.40
N GLY A 30 -6.15 -0.15 4.47
CA GLY A 30 -7.11 0.95 4.53
C GLY A 30 -6.63 2.24 3.84
N GLY A 31 -7.45 2.76 2.93
CA GLY A 31 -7.23 4.06 2.26
C GLY A 31 -6.67 4.02 0.84
N ALA A 32 -6.27 2.86 0.33
CA ALA A 32 -5.83 2.71 -1.06
C ALA A 32 -6.89 3.19 -2.06
N GLY A 33 -6.47 4.00 -3.02
CA GLY A 33 -7.32 4.62 -4.06
C GLY A 33 -6.74 4.47 -5.46
N SER A 34 -5.44 4.21 -5.56
CA SER A 34 -4.68 4.01 -6.79
C SER A 34 -3.48 3.09 -6.52
N SER A 35 -2.80 2.64 -7.58
CA SER A 35 -1.50 1.94 -7.47
C SER A 35 -0.44 2.85 -6.84
N GLN A 36 -0.51 4.17 -7.06
CA GLN A 36 0.42 5.12 -6.46
C GLN A 36 0.37 5.11 -4.93
N HIS A 37 -0.83 5.04 -4.34
CA HIS A 37 -0.96 4.93 -2.88
C HIS A 37 -0.25 3.67 -2.33
N ILE A 38 -0.21 2.59 -3.11
CA ILE A 38 0.52 1.36 -2.73
C ILE A 38 2.04 1.58 -2.82
N LEU A 39 2.53 2.26 -3.86
CA LEU A 39 3.96 2.61 -3.97
C LEU A 39 4.42 3.48 -2.81
N GLU A 40 3.62 4.48 -2.42
CA GLU A 40 3.95 5.38 -1.31
C GLU A 40 4.18 4.65 0.01
N VAL A 41 3.50 3.53 0.25
CA VAL A 41 3.73 2.69 1.44
C VAL A 41 5.16 2.19 1.46
N PHE A 42 5.66 1.66 0.35
CA PHE A 42 6.99 1.07 0.26
C PHE A 42 8.10 2.13 0.14
N GLU A 43 7.78 3.31 -0.40
CA GLU A 43 8.72 4.43 -0.50
C GLU A 43 8.92 5.15 0.83
N LYS A 44 7.85 5.29 1.63
CA LYS A 44 7.81 6.23 2.77
C LYS A 44 7.73 5.52 4.13
N THR A 45 7.57 4.21 4.16
CA THR A 45 7.44 3.45 5.41
C THR A 45 8.20 2.13 5.34
N ALA A 46 8.51 1.55 6.49
CA ALA A 46 9.07 0.20 6.59
C ALA A 46 8.00 -0.92 6.56
N ALA A 47 6.80 -0.66 6.03
CA ALA A 47 5.78 -1.69 5.88
C ALA A 47 6.22 -2.78 4.87
N THR A 48 5.99 -4.04 5.23
CA THR A 48 6.42 -5.21 4.45
C THR A 48 5.39 -5.68 3.42
N GLY A 49 4.19 -5.12 3.46
CA GLY A 49 3.12 -5.43 2.53
C GLY A 49 2.05 -4.34 2.51
N ALA A 50 1.24 -4.33 1.45
CA ALA A 50 0.10 -3.44 1.31
C ALA A 50 -1.13 -4.23 0.88
N LEU A 51 -2.27 -3.92 1.48
CA LEU A 51 -3.57 -4.52 1.21
C LEU A 51 -4.52 -3.45 0.68
N ALA A 52 -5.17 -3.77 -0.44
CA ALA A 52 -6.25 -2.96 -0.99
C ALA A 52 -7.42 -3.88 -1.38
N ALA A 53 -8.66 -3.43 -1.15
CA ALA A 53 -9.85 -4.21 -1.43
C ALA A 53 -10.73 -3.56 -2.50
N SER A 54 -11.32 -2.39 -2.22
CA SER A 54 -12.31 -1.75 -3.08
C SER A 54 -11.79 -1.42 -4.49
N ILE A 55 -10.54 -0.98 -4.62
CA ILE A 55 -9.96 -0.63 -5.93
C ILE A 55 -9.83 -1.84 -6.86
N PHE A 56 -9.57 -3.03 -6.30
CA PHE A 56 -9.48 -4.27 -7.07
C PHE A 56 -10.87 -4.88 -7.28
N HIS A 57 -11.72 -4.88 -6.25
CA HIS A 57 -13.07 -5.45 -6.33
C HIS A 57 -13.94 -4.74 -7.37
N TYR A 58 -13.81 -3.41 -7.49
CA TYR A 58 -14.56 -2.62 -8.47
C TYR A 58 -13.82 -2.40 -9.79
N GLY A 59 -12.68 -3.08 -10.01
CA GLY A 59 -11.92 -2.98 -11.26
C GLY A 59 -11.39 -1.58 -11.59
N GLN A 60 -11.19 -0.73 -10.59
CA GLN A 60 -10.64 0.62 -10.77
C GLN A 60 -9.16 0.58 -11.11
N VAL A 61 -8.45 -0.41 -10.55
CA VAL A 61 -7.08 -0.76 -10.87
C VAL A 61 -7.01 -2.29 -10.85
N SER A 62 -6.25 -2.90 -11.75
CA SER A 62 -5.97 -4.35 -11.70
C SER A 62 -4.73 -4.66 -10.86
N ILE A 63 -4.66 -5.90 -10.37
CA ILE A 63 -3.47 -6.42 -9.70
C ILE A 63 -2.26 -6.39 -10.65
N SER A 64 -2.47 -6.70 -11.94
CA SER A 64 -1.41 -6.69 -12.96
C SER A 64 -0.84 -5.28 -13.18
N GLU A 65 -1.70 -4.26 -13.30
CA GLU A 65 -1.26 -2.86 -13.41
C GLU A 65 -0.51 -2.39 -12.17
N THR A 66 -0.99 -2.77 -10.98
CA THR A 66 -0.31 -2.42 -9.72
C THR A 66 1.09 -3.04 -9.68
N LYS A 67 1.22 -4.33 -10.00
CA LYS A 67 2.52 -5.01 -10.05
C LYS A 67 3.45 -4.42 -11.11
N LYS A 68 2.93 -4.05 -12.29
CA LYS A 68 3.73 -3.35 -13.31
C LYS A 68 4.22 -1.99 -12.82
N ALA A 69 3.38 -1.23 -12.11
CA ALA A 69 3.78 0.03 -11.50
C ALA A 69 4.88 -0.17 -10.44
N MET A 70 4.75 -1.21 -9.60
CA MET A 70 5.79 -1.58 -8.62
C MET A 70 7.11 -1.94 -9.31
N GLN A 71 7.07 -2.78 -10.35
CA GLN A 71 8.26 -3.14 -11.12
C GLN A 71 8.90 -1.91 -11.78
N ALA A 72 8.09 -1.01 -12.34
CA ALA A 72 8.57 0.22 -12.97
C ALA A 72 9.20 1.20 -11.95
N ALA A 73 8.76 1.17 -10.69
CA ALA A 73 9.36 1.90 -9.58
C ALA A 73 10.61 1.22 -8.98
N GLY A 74 11.05 0.08 -9.57
CA GLY A 74 12.22 -0.66 -9.10
C GLY A 74 11.97 -1.57 -7.88
N LEU A 75 10.70 -1.79 -7.51
CA LEU A 75 10.35 -2.71 -6.43
C LEU A 75 10.34 -4.16 -6.95
N GLU A 76 10.98 -5.06 -6.20
CA GLU A 76 10.86 -6.48 -6.45
C GLU A 76 9.43 -6.96 -6.17
N VAL A 77 8.80 -7.49 -7.21
CA VAL A 77 7.43 -7.98 -7.13
C VAL A 77 7.27 -9.22 -8.00
N ARG A 78 6.51 -10.19 -7.51
CA ARG A 78 6.16 -11.37 -8.29
C ARG A 78 5.18 -10.98 -9.40
N ILE A 79 5.56 -11.19 -10.66
CA ILE A 79 4.68 -11.00 -11.81
C ILE A 79 3.73 -12.18 -11.95
#